data_AF-A0A8T5QRR5-F1
#
_entry.id   AF-A0A8T5QRR5-F1
#
_cell.length_a   1.000
_cell.length_b   1.000
_cell.length_c   1.000
_cell.angle_alpha   90.00
_cell.angle_beta   90.00
_cell.angle_gamma   90.00
#
_symmetry.space_group_name_H-M   'P 1'
#
loop_
_entity.id
_entity.type
_entity.pdbx_description
1 polymer ?
#
loop_
_entity_poly.entity_id
_entity_poly.type
_entity_poly.pdbx_seq_one_letter_code
_entity_poly.pdbx_strand_id
1 'polypeptide(L)'
;MKLTKCLRHAFNLVVNSRLRSWLTIIGIVIGVAAVIAIISLGTGMQQEMNARMSGLGGDILTLSAGFSRGFSMFGGRGPGGPAGSSGGGSGGAQTIGEEIELDRADLQALKGIPDLALIDTRIRGSVDVSYLGKSGSVSLTGVDQKVWSKITTEEIRDGRLLDSADQNVIVIGARLADSYFDQPLGLNKMLTIEDSAFRVVGILDDSSNSIYMPIQMAYQVLDDKENDVYDTIIIKIKNEEELDAVIEKIEKKLMMARHVSEKDKDFSISSSKKMMETRTEMMSSMNVFLIAIAAVSLIVGAIGIANTMFTSVLEKTKEIGVMKAIGAKNRDIMKIFLMNAAIIGLIGGILGIIAGIILSGALPTLMGGEVGMFRSGTVVSLNSVLLALGVSLGVGLIAGAVPAYKASKLKPVDALRYE
;
A
#
# COMPACT_ATOMS: atom_id res chain seq x y z
N MET A 1 -32.27 25.71 -30.39
CA MET A 1 -32.16 26.73 -29.30
C MET A 1 -30.71 27.13 -29.04
N LYS A 2 -30.44 28.36 -28.56
CA LYS A 2 -29.11 28.74 -28.03
C LYS A 2 -28.80 27.91 -26.77
N LEU A 3 -27.57 27.41 -26.61
CA LEU A 3 -27.13 26.52 -25.53
C LEU A 3 -27.45 27.07 -24.13
N THR A 4 -27.32 28.39 -23.97
CA THR A 4 -27.62 29.13 -22.73
C THR A 4 -29.08 29.01 -22.29
N LYS A 5 -30.03 28.95 -23.23
CA LYS A 5 -31.45 28.74 -22.89
C LYS A 5 -31.74 27.32 -22.43
N CYS A 6 -31.08 26.31 -23.02
CA CYS A 6 -31.19 24.92 -22.58
C CYS A 6 -30.64 24.74 -21.16
N LEU A 7 -29.51 25.38 -20.86
CA LEU A 7 -28.85 25.28 -19.54
C LEU A 7 -29.69 25.94 -18.43
N ARG A 8 -30.27 27.12 -18.69
CA ARG A 8 -31.18 27.78 -17.75
C ARG A 8 -32.45 26.97 -17.50
N HIS A 9 -33.02 26.36 -18.54
CA HIS A 9 -34.20 25.51 -18.39
C HIS A 9 -33.90 24.25 -17.59
N ALA A 10 -32.77 23.60 -17.87
CA ALA A 10 -32.33 22.40 -17.16
C ALA A 10 -32.09 22.69 -15.67
N PHE A 11 -31.43 23.81 -15.35
CA PHE A 11 -31.22 24.21 -13.95
C PHE A 11 -32.54 24.42 -13.19
N ASN A 12 -33.52 25.10 -13.78
CA ASN A 12 -34.83 25.29 -13.15
C ASN A 12 -35.58 23.97 -12.91
N LEU A 13 -35.37 22.95 -13.74
CA LEU A 13 -35.96 21.62 -13.55
C LEU A 13 -35.41 20.90 -12.31
N VAL A 14 -34.12 21.07 -12.01
CA VAL A 14 -33.49 20.52 -10.80
C VAL A 14 -34.02 21.22 -9.54
N VAL A 15 -34.14 22.55 -9.58
CA VAL A 15 -34.53 23.34 -8.40
C VAL A 15 -36.00 23.13 -8.00
N ASN A 16 -36.88 22.83 -8.96
CA ASN A 16 -38.31 22.66 -8.71
C ASN A 16 -38.69 21.28 -8.12
N SER A 17 -37.82 20.27 -8.19
CA SER A 17 -38.06 18.91 -7.64
C SER A 17 -37.15 18.58 -6.44
N ARG A 18 -37.07 19.52 -5.48
CA ARG A 18 -36.07 19.58 -4.38
C ARG A 18 -35.78 18.23 -3.70
N LEU A 19 -36.79 17.51 -3.20
CA LEU A 19 -36.56 16.28 -2.43
C LEU A 19 -35.97 15.13 -3.28
N ARG A 20 -36.43 14.98 -4.52
CA ARG A 20 -36.03 13.86 -5.40
C ARG A 20 -34.68 14.11 -6.04
N SER A 21 -34.44 15.34 -6.48
CA SER A 21 -33.13 15.77 -6.96
C SER A 21 -32.08 15.66 -5.86
N TRP A 22 -32.42 15.99 -4.60
CA TRP A 22 -31.46 15.87 -3.50
C TRP A 22 -31.12 14.41 -3.19
N LEU A 23 -32.12 13.52 -3.14
CA LEU A 23 -31.90 12.08 -2.89
C LEU A 23 -31.03 11.43 -3.98
N THR A 24 -31.20 11.82 -5.24
CA THR A 24 -30.37 11.32 -6.35
C THR A 24 -28.95 11.88 -6.35
N ILE A 25 -28.81 13.18 -6.06
CA ILE A 25 -27.50 13.81 -5.91
C ILE A 25 -26.72 13.13 -4.79
N ILE A 26 -27.35 12.80 -3.65
CA ILE A 26 -26.69 12.08 -2.54
C ILE A 26 -26.09 10.75 -3.00
N GLY A 27 -26.81 9.96 -3.80
CA GLY A 27 -26.28 8.69 -4.32
C GLY A 27 -25.01 8.87 -5.15
N ILE A 28 -24.96 9.91 -5.98
CA ILE A 28 -23.77 10.28 -6.77
C ILE A 28 -22.66 10.80 -5.85
N VAL A 29 -23.00 11.65 -4.89
CA VAL A 29 -22.04 12.21 -3.92
C VAL A 29 -21.33 11.10 -3.17
N ILE A 30 -22.08 10.12 -2.65
CA ILE A 30 -21.49 8.98 -1.92
C ILE A 30 -20.60 8.16 -2.86
N GLY A 31 -21.06 7.85 -4.07
CA GLY A 31 -20.28 7.09 -5.05
C GLY A 31 -18.97 7.80 -5.43
N VAL A 32 -19.03 9.09 -5.77
CA VAL A 32 -17.86 9.88 -6.17
C VAL A 32 -16.92 10.14 -4.98
N ALA A 33 -17.46 10.39 -3.79
CA ALA A 33 -16.66 10.52 -2.57
C ALA A 33 -15.87 9.24 -2.28
N ALA A 34 -16.51 8.07 -2.42
CA ALA A 34 -15.84 6.78 -2.26
C ALA A 34 -14.72 6.60 -3.30
N VAL A 35 -14.98 6.89 -4.58
CA VAL A 35 -13.94 6.83 -5.64
C VAL A 35 -12.74 7.71 -5.28
N ILE A 36 -12.97 8.97 -4.89
CA ILE A 36 -11.90 9.90 -4.53
C ILE A 36 -11.13 9.42 -3.30
N ALA A 37 -11.82 8.95 -2.27
CA ALA A 37 -11.18 8.43 -1.06
C ALA A 37 -10.30 7.22 -1.37
N ILE A 38 -10.81 6.26 -2.16
CA ILE A 38 -10.10 5.05 -2.56
C ILE A 38 -8.85 5.39 -3.39
N ILE A 39 -8.98 6.25 -4.40
CA ILE A 39 -7.85 6.61 -5.27
C ILE A 39 -6.79 7.38 -4.47
N SER A 40 -7.21 8.34 -3.64
CA SER A 40 -6.27 9.15 -2.84
C SER A 40 -5.55 8.31 -1.79
N LEU A 41 -6.25 7.35 -1.19
CA LEU A 41 -5.66 6.40 -0.26
C LEU A 41 -4.71 5.43 -0.96
N GLY A 42 -5.13 4.82 -2.07
CA GLY A 42 -4.31 3.88 -2.83
C GLY A 42 -3.02 4.53 -3.35
N THR A 43 -3.12 5.75 -3.88
CA THR A 43 -1.95 6.50 -4.37
C THR A 43 -1.05 6.97 -3.21
N GLY A 44 -1.61 7.43 -2.10
CA GLY A 44 -0.84 7.78 -0.90
C GLY A 44 -0.06 6.58 -0.35
N MET A 45 -0.73 5.43 -0.18
CA MET A 45 -0.10 4.18 0.24
C MET A 45 0.99 3.73 -0.72
N GLN A 46 0.76 3.83 -2.03
CA GLN A 46 1.75 3.45 -3.03
C GLN A 46 2.96 4.39 -3.03
N GLN A 47 2.77 5.70 -2.84
CA GLN A 47 3.86 6.65 -2.75
C GLN A 47 4.67 6.47 -1.46
N GLU A 48 4.01 6.26 -0.32
CA GLU A 48 4.69 5.96 0.94
C GLU A 48 5.47 4.65 0.84
N MET A 49 4.87 3.61 0.26
CA MET A 49 5.54 2.34 0.05
C MET A 49 6.75 2.52 -0.88
N ASN A 50 6.59 3.23 -2.00
CA ASN A 50 7.70 3.54 -2.89
C ASN A 50 8.81 4.31 -2.17
N ALA A 51 8.49 5.30 -1.33
CA ALA A 51 9.48 6.05 -0.55
C ALA A 51 10.24 5.14 0.44
N ARG A 52 9.51 4.28 1.17
CA ARG A 52 10.12 3.28 2.07
C ARG A 52 10.93 2.23 1.32
N MET A 53 10.57 1.95 0.06
CA MET A 53 11.24 0.96 -0.76
C MET A 53 12.41 1.50 -1.57
N SER A 54 12.44 2.79 -1.93
CA SER A 54 13.56 3.43 -2.61
C SER A 54 14.86 3.33 -1.81
N GLY A 55 14.76 3.17 -0.49
CA GLY A 55 15.90 2.82 0.36
C GLY A 55 16.42 1.41 0.10
N LEU A 56 15.57 0.40 -0.07
CA LEU A 56 15.90 -1.03 0.07
C LEU A 56 16.84 -1.65 -0.99
N GLY A 57 17.38 -0.87 -1.93
CA GLY A 57 18.32 -1.31 -2.97
C GLY A 57 17.76 -2.43 -3.85
N GLY A 58 17.33 -2.11 -5.07
CA GLY A 58 16.81 -3.10 -6.04
C GLY A 58 17.80 -4.21 -6.41
N ASP A 59 19.09 -3.96 -6.16
CA ASP A 59 20.24 -4.82 -6.41
C ASP A 59 20.64 -5.70 -5.21
N ILE A 60 19.86 -5.69 -4.12
CA ILE A 60 20.12 -6.49 -2.92
C ILE A 60 19.36 -7.83 -2.97
N LEU A 61 20.12 -8.90 -2.76
CA LEU A 61 19.64 -10.24 -2.49
C LEU A 61 19.87 -10.60 -1.03
N THR A 62 18.91 -11.31 -0.45
CA THR A 62 18.97 -11.88 0.88
C THR A 62 18.94 -13.40 0.74
N LEU A 63 20.05 -14.05 1.08
CA LEU A 63 20.16 -15.49 1.20
C LEU A 63 19.92 -15.88 2.66
N SER A 64 18.95 -16.74 2.90
CA SER A 64 18.63 -17.26 4.23
C SER A 64 18.70 -18.78 4.25
N ALA A 65 19.16 -19.31 5.39
CA ALA A 65 19.15 -20.74 5.66
C ALA A 65 17.70 -21.22 5.89
N GLY A 66 17.41 -22.46 5.49
CA GLY A 66 16.08 -23.04 5.53
C GLY A 66 15.22 -22.67 4.31
N PHE A 67 14.61 -23.68 3.71
CA PHE A 67 13.45 -23.48 2.85
C PHE A 67 12.23 -23.33 3.75
N SER A 68 11.81 -22.09 4.03
CA SER A 68 10.48 -21.85 4.57
C SER A 68 9.47 -22.32 3.51
N ARG A 69 9.03 -23.59 3.63
CA ARG A 69 7.89 -24.10 2.89
C ARG A 69 6.71 -23.21 3.24
N GLY A 70 6.45 -22.25 2.36
CA GLY A 70 5.21 -21.54 2.17
C GLY A 70 4.50 -21.17 3.46
N PHE A 71 4.57 -19.90 3.79
CA PHE A 71 3.53 -19.15 4.45
C PHE A 71 2.14 -19.51 3.85
N SER A 72 1.52 -20.61 4.30
CA SER A 72 0.13 -20.93 4.01
C SER A 72 -0.71 -20.12 4.98
N MET A 73 -0.92 -18.84 4.63
CA MET A 73 -1.88 -17.97 5.30
C MET A 73 -3.33 -18.46 5.13
N PHE A 74 -3.54 -19.51 4.33
CA PHE A 74 -4.82 -20.18 4.14
C PHE A 74 -4.74 -21.59 4.71
N GLY A 75 -4.88 -21.69 6.03
CA GLY A 75 -5.13 -22.96 6.70
C GLY A 75 -6.31 -23.67 6.01
N GLY A 76 -6.02 -24.81 5.37
CA GLY A 76 -7.02 -25.70 4.81
C GLY A 76 -7.98 -26.13 5.90
N ARG A 77 -9.11 -25.42 5.98
CA ARG A 77 -10.24 -25.70 6.84
C ARG A 77 -10.91 -26.99 6.39
N GLY A 78 -10.43 -28.12 6.91
CA GLY A 78 -11.21 -29.36 6.93
C GLY A 78 -12.50 -29.12 7.73
N PRO A 79 -13.68 -29.53 7.23
CA PRO A 79 -14.93 -29.34 7.93
C PRO A 79 -15.01 -30.29 9.14
N GLY A 80 -14.85 -29.77 10.36
CA GLY A 80 -15.15 -30.56 11.58
C GLY A 80 -14.49 -30.18 12.91
N GLY A 81 -13.58 -29.19 12.98
CA GLY A 81 -12.90 -28.84 14.25
C GLY A 81 -13.61 -27.76 15.09
N PRO A 82 -13.69 -27.85 16.44
CA PRO A 82 -14.32 -26.85 17.29
C PRO A 82 -13.57 -25.52 17.30
N ALA A 83 -14.33 -24.41 17.37
CA ALA A 83 -13.81 -23.05 17.44
C ALA A 83 -13.16 -22.76 18.80
N GLY A 84 -11.91 -22.27 18.80
CA GLY A 84 -11.24 -21.81 20.02
C GLY A 84 -9.96 -21.01 19.78
N SER A 85 -9.97 -19.78 20.29
CA SER A 85 -8.85 -18.87 20.60
C SER A 85 -7.88 -18.42 19.50
N SER A 86 -8.07 -17.17 19.09
CA SER A 86 -7.02 -16.27 18.59
C SER A 86 -6.00 -16.00 19.70
N GLY A 87 -4.82 -16.63 19.60
CA GLY A 87 -3.64 -16.30 20.38
C GLY A 87 -2.45 -16.17 19.43
N GLY A 88 -1.85 -14.98 19.37
CA GLY A 88 -0.60 -14.76 18.67
C GLY A 88 0.52 -15.56 19.34
N GLY A 89 0.95 -16.62 18.68
CA GLY A 89 2.07 -17.44 19.10
C GLY A 89 3.18 -17.35 18.05
N SER A 90 4.34 -16.82 18.47
CA SER A 90 5.63 -17.08 17.84
C SER A 90 5.92 -18.57 17.91
N GLY A 91 5.38 -19.33 16.96
CA GLY A 91 5.68 -20.74 16.81
C GLY A 91 7.04 -20.88 16.13
N GLY A 92 8.10 -21.06 16.93
CA GLY A 92 9.34 -21.65 16.44
C GLY A 92 8.99 -22.97 15.75
N ALA A 93 9.28 -23.04 14.46
CA ALA A 93 9.18 -24.28 13.73
C ALA A 93 10.27 -25.21 14.29
N GLN A 94 9.89 -26.20 15.09
CA GLN A 94 10.79 -27.30 15.43
C GLN A 94 11.09 -28.09 14.16
N THR A 95 12.24 -27.84 13.55
CA THR A 95 12.88 -28.78 12.63
C THR A 95 13.63 -29.82 13.47
N ILE A 96 13.10 -31.03 13.52
CA ILE A 96 13.87 -32.22 13.92
C ILE A 96 14.65 -32.66 12.67
N GLY A 97 15.91 -32.28 12.62
CA GLY A 97 16.89 -32.50 11.54
C GLY A 97 18.02 -31.49 11.74
N GLU A 98 19.27 -31.82 11.35
CA GLU A 98 20.43 -30.92 11.44
C GLU A 98 20.00 -29.49 11.09
N GLU A 99 20.26 -28.55 12.01
CA GLU A 99 19.89 -27.15 11.83
C GLU A 99 20.57 -26.68 10.55
N ILE A 100 19.77 -26.39 9.53
CA ILE A 100 20.30 -25.97 8.24
C ILE A 100 20.84 -24.57 8.43
N GLU A 101 22.16 -24.46 8.44
CA GLU A 101 22.89 -23.24 8.71
C GLU A 101 23.68 -22.79 7.48
N LEU A 102 23.88 -21.48 7.29
CA LEU A 102 24.81 -20.95 6.29
C LEU A 102 26.20 -20.91 6.90
N ASP A 103 27.20 -21.42 6.18
CA ASP A 103 28.54 -21.57 6.71
C ASP A 103 29.59 -20.82 5.87
N ARG A 104 30.85 -20.98 6.26
CA ARG A 104 31.99 -20.43 5.54
C ARG A 104 32.18 -21.01 4.14
N ALA A 105 31.79 -22.26 3.88
CA ALA A 105 31.91 -22.87 2.56
C ALA A 105 30.95 -22.18 1.57
N ASP A 106 29.73 -21.83 1.99
CA ASP A 106 28.81 -21.04 1.18
C ASP A 106 29.37 -19.67 0.85
N LEU A 107 29.92 -18.99 1.86
CA LEU A 107 30.55 -17.68 1.68
C LEU A 107 31.69 -17.76 0.65
N GLN A 108 32.48 -18.83 0.66
CA GLN A 108 33.56 -19.05 -0.30
C GLN A 108 33.02 -19.33 -1.71
N ALA A 109 31.96 -20.12 -1.84
CA ALA A 109 31.30 -20.39 -3.11
C ALA A 109 30.74 -19.10 -3.75
N LEU A 110 30.14 -18.23 -2.93
CA LEU A 110 29.62 -16.93 -3.35
C LEU A 110 30.73 -15.98 -3.81
N LYS A 111 31.85 -15.90 -3.08
CA LYS A 111 33.02 -15.08 -3.47
C LYS A 111 33.59 -15.46 -4.84
N GLY A 112 33.36 -16.68 -5.31
CA GLY A 112 33.76 -17.13 -6.64
C GLY A 112 32.88 -16.62 -7.80
N ILE A 113 31.81 -15.86 -7.53
CA ILE A 113 30.91 -15.30 -8.56
C ILE A 113 31.35 -13.86 -8.89
N PRO A 114 31.76 -13.56 -10.14
CA PRO A 114 32.26 -12.24 -10.51
C PRO A 114 31.18 -11.16 -10.56
N ASP A 115 29.90 -11.54 -10.64
CA ASP A 115 28.76 -10.64 -10.77
C ASP A 115 28.35 -9.98 -9.43
N LEU A 116 28.89 -10.47 -8.31
CA LEU A 116 28.62 -9.94 -6.98
C LEU A 116 29.54 -8.76 -6.67
N ALA A 117 28.98 -7.67 -6.17
CA ALA A 117 29.71 -6.47 -5.77
C ALA A 117 30.19 -6.56 -4.32
N LEU A 118 29.29 -6.89 -3.40
CA LEU A 118 29.54 -6.96 -1.95
C LEU A 118 28.78 -8.14 -1.34
N ILE A 119 29.36 -8.73 -0.30
CA ILE A 119 28.74 -9.81 0.48
C ILE A 119 28.90 -9.45 1.95
N ASP A 120 27.78 -9.33 2.66
CA ASP A 120 27.69 -9.01 4.08
C ASP A 120 27.05 -10.19 4.81
N THR A 121 27.77 -10.75 5.78
CA THR A 121 27.27 -11.85 6.60
C THR A 121 26.63 -11.30 7.86
N ARG A 122 25.50 -11.90 8.26
CA ARG A 122 24.73 -11.46 9.42
C ARG A 122 24.33 -12.62 10.30
N ILE A 123 24.41 -12.37 11.60
CA ILE A 123 23.76 -13.18 12.63
C ILE A 123 22.71 -12.33 13.33
N ARG A 124 21.60 -12.94 13.73
CA ARG A 124 20.51 -12.28 14.43
C ARG A 124 20.16 -13.09 15.66
N GLY A 125 19.87 -12.36 16.73
CA GLY A 125 19.35 -12.93 17.96
C GLY A 125 18.49 -11.91 18.71
N SER A 126 17.84 -12.38 19.77
CA SER A 126 17.17 -11.51 20.73
C SER A 126 18.04 -11.46 21.97
N VAL A 127 18.28 -10.25 22.49
CA VAL A 127 19.10 -10.05 23.69
C VAL A 127 18.39 -9.12 24.65
N ASP A 128 18.68 -9.31 25.94
CA ASP A 128 18.19 -8.42 26.96
C ASP A 128 19.15 -7.25 27.13
N VAL A 129 18.58 -6.05 27.09
CA VAL A 129 19.33 -4.80 27.25
C VAL A 129 18.88 -4.06 28.48
N SER A 130 19.82 -3.42 29.15
CA SER A 130 19.56 -2.61 30.33
C SER A 130 20.15 -1.21 30.19
N TYR A 131 19.32 -0.21 30.48
CA TYR A 131 19.71 1.19 30.52
C TYR A 131 19.07 1.88 31.73
N LEU A 132 19.90 2.47 32.60
CA LEU A 132 19.46 3.21 33.79
C LEU A 132 18.46 2.43 34.69
N GLY A 133 18.65 1.12 34.82
CA GLY A 133 17.83 0.25 35.68
C GLY A 133 16.52 -0.22 35.05
N LYS A 134 16.26 0.11 33.77
CA LYS A 134 15.20 -0.51 32.98
C LYS A 134 15.78 -1.52 32.01
N SER A 135 15.16 -2.68 31.93
CA SER A 135 15.55 -3.73 30.99
C SER A 135 14.43 -4.05 30.00
N GLY A 136 14.80 -4.57 28.85
CA GLY A 136 13.87 -5.09 27.86
C GLY A 136 14.57 -5.90 26.79
N SER A 137 13.82 -6.69 26.04
CA SER A 137 14.35 -7.53 24.96
C SER A 137 14.31 -6.78 23.63
N VAL A 138 15.41 -6.84 22.88
CA VAL A 138 15.59 -6.17 21.59
C VAL A 138 16.28 -7.09 20.60
N SER A 139 16.08 -6.83 19.30
CA SER A 139 16.76 -7.58 18.25
C SER A 139 18.20 -7.10 18.10
N LEU A 140 19.14 -8.04 18.17
CA LEU A 140 20.55 -7.81 17.89
C LEU A 140 20.91 -8.37 16.51
N THR A 141 21.65 -7.61 15.73
CA THR A 141 22.20 -8.03 14.46
C THR A 141 23.71 -7.82 14.46
N GLY A 142 24.46 -8.91 14.37
CA GLY A 142 25.89 -8.89 14.10
C GLY A 142 26.15 -8.64 12.62
N VAL A 143 27.02 -7.69 12.30
CA VAL A 143 27.32 -7.28 10.91
C VAL A 143 28.83 -7.24 10.64
N ASP A 144 29.23 -7.46 9.39
CA ASP A 144 30.62 -7.22 8.98
C ASP A 144 30.84 -5.71 8.78
N GLN A 145 31.53 -5.07 9.71
CA GLN A 145 31.81 -3.63 9.73
C GLN A 145 32.39 -3.10 8.39
N LYS A 146 33.21 -3.91 7.70
CA LYS A 146 33.92 -3.49 6.48
C LYS A 146 32.98 -3.31 5.29
N VAL A 147 31.91 -4.09 5.27
CA VAL A 147 30.98 -4.21 4.15
C VAL A 147 29.65 -3.57 4.49
N TRP A 148 29.19 -3.70 5.73
CA TRP A 148 27.90 -3.21 6.21
C TRP A 148 27.71 -1.72 5.93
N SER A 149 28.73 -0.90 6.19
CA SER A 149 28.69 0.55 5.92
C SER A 149 28.49 0.92 4.44
N LYS A 150 28.76 0.00 3.51
CA LYS A 150 28.63 0.21 2.05
C LYS A 150 27.39 -0.45 1.45
N ILE A 151 26.79 -1.40 2.16
CA ILE A 151 25.61 -2.15 1.72
C ILE A 151 24.33 -1.69 2.44
N THR A 152 24.46 -1.14 3.65
CA THR A 152 23.32 -0.65 4.40
C THR A 152 22.65 0.49 3.65
N THR A 153 21.33 0.42 3.64
CA THR A 153 20.46 1.38 2.97
C THR A 153 19.85 2.38 3.94
N GLU A 154 20.00 2.13 5.24
CA GLU A 154 19.48 2.99 6.30
C GLU A 154 20.32 4.26 6.41
N GLU A 155 19.65 5.41 6.43
CA GLU A 155 20.30 6.69 6.66
C GLU A 155 20.67 6.86 8.13
N ILE A 156 21.79 7.52 8.38
CA ILE A 156 22.21 7.84 9.74
C ILE A 156 21.61 9.16 10.17
N ARG A 157 20.88 9.14 11.29
CA ARG A 157 20.32 10.34 11.91
C ARG A 157 21.37 11.10 12.68
N ASP A 158 22.07 10.39 13.57
CA ASP A 158 23.07 10.95 14.48
C ASP A 158 24.31 10.07 14.53
N GLY A 159 25.50 10.68 14.57
CA GLY A 159 26.78 9.98 14.82
C GLY A 159 27.43 9.41 13.56
N ARG A 160 27.93 8.16 13.63
CA ARG A 160 28.57 7.46 12.51
C ARG A 160 28.21 5.97 12.46
N LEU A 161 28.35 5.36 11.29
CA LEU A 161 28.28 3.91 11.12
C LEU A 161 29.52 3.23 11.74
N LEU A 162 29.44 1.90 11.87
CA LEU A 162 30.54 1.07 12.35
C LEU A 162 31.74 1.17 11.39
N ASP A 163 32.93 1.31 11.96
CA ASP A 163 34.20 1.27 11.23
C ASP A 163 34.95 -0.01 11.58
N SER A 164 35.91 -0.41 10.73
CA SER A 164 36.65 -1.68 10.80
C SER A 164 37.50 -1.86 12.07
N ALA A 165 37.73 -0.78 12.82
CA ALA A 165 38.52 -0.77 14.04
C ALA A 165 37.67 -0.80 15.32
N ASP A 166 36.35 -0.74 15.18
CA ASP A 166 35.42 -0.72 16.29
C ASP A 166 35.27 -2.12 16.91
N GLN A 167 35.09 -2.20 18.23
CA GLN A 167 34.85 -3.47 18.93
C GLN A 167 33.65 -3.33 19.88
N ASN A 168 33.80 -2.62 20.99
CA ASN A 168 32.74 -2.49 22.02
C ASN A 168 31.82 -1.30 21.75
N VAL A 169 31.32 -1.17 20.53
CA VAL A 169 30.41 -0.10 20.13
C VAL A 169 29.22 -0.64 19.36
N ILE A 170 28.13 0.11 19.40
CA ILE A 170 26.87 -0.25 18.77
C ILE A 170 26.28 0.92 18.01
N VAL A 171 25.55 0.58 16.95
CA VAL A 171 24.64 1.48 16.24
C VAL A 171 23.21 1.02 16.55
N ILE A 172 22.32 1.95 16.88
CA ILE A 172 20.96 1.63 17.32
C ILE A 172 19.90 2.24 16.40
N GLY A 173 18.71 1.66 16.37
CA GLY A 173 17.56 2.23 15.69
C GLY A 173 16.92 3.41 16.42
N ALA A 174 16.20 4.29 15.69
CA ALA A 174 15.63 5.52 16.27
C ALA A 174 14.60 5.21 17.37
N ARG A 175 13.82 4.14 17.21
CA ARG A 175 12.80 3.76 18.21
C ARG A 175 13.44 3.30 19.52
N LEU A 176 14.57 2.60 19.45
CA LEU A 176 15.35 2.22 20.63
C LEU A 176 15.94 3.45 21.33
N ALA A 177 16.40 4.43 20.54
CA ALA A 177 16.96 5.67 21.06
C ALA A 177 15.93 6.56 21.77
N ASP A 178 14.75 6.76 21.17
CA ASP A 178 13.84 7.84 21.60
C ASP A 178 12.73 7.38 22.54
N SER A 179 12.17 6.19 22.31
CA SER A 179 10.86 5.81 22.88
C SER A 179 10.87 4.50 23.66
N TYR A 180 11.96 3.73 23.62
CA TYR A 180 12.02 2.42 24.28
C TYR A 180 12.31 2.54 25.78
N PHE A 181 13.14 3.50 26.17
CA PHE A 181 13.48 3.80 27.56
C PHE A 181 12.83 5.11 28.03
N ASP A 182 12.71 5.32 29.34
CA ASP A 182 12.14 6.57 29.90
C ASP A 182 12.97 7.81 29.59
N GLN A 183 14.28 7.61 29.40
CA GLN A 183 15.20 8.66 29.00
C GLN A 183 15.80 8.30 27.64
N PRO A 184 15.94 9.29 26.74
CA PRO A 184 16.47 9.04 25.41
C PRO A 184 17.93 8.58 25.47
N LEU A 185 18.22 7.50 24.77
CA LEU A 185 19.57 6.93 24.63
C LEU A 185 20.30 7.65 23.49
N GLY A 186 21.07 8.67 23.85
CA GLY A 186 21.87 9.46 22.91
C GLY A 186 23.26 8.90 22.59
N LEU A 187 23.98 9.59 21.72
CA LEU A 187 25.36 9.26 21.34
C LEU A 187 26.30 9.23 22.57
N ASN A 188 27.30 8.35 22.50
CA ASN A 188 28.33 8.12 23.53
C ASN A 188 27.80 7.67 24.89
N LYS A 189 26.52 7.28 24.99
CA LYS A 189 25.99 6.61 26.18
C LYS A 189 26.32 5.12 26.15
N MET A 190 26.42 4.52 27.33
CA MET A 190 26.63 3.09 27.50
C MET A 190 25.27 2.40 27.62
N LEU A 191 25.07 1.36 26.83
CA LEU A 191 23.97 0.42 26.93
C LEU A 191 24.54 -0.92 27.38
N THR A 192 23.99 -1.51 28.44
CA THR A 192 24.36 -2.85 28.86
C THR A 192 23.54 -3.84 28.05
N ILE A 193 24.20 -4.80 27.43
CA ILE A 193 23.61 -5.90 26.66
C ILE A 193 24.07 -7.18 27.33
N GLU A 194 23.13 -7.98 27.84
CA GLU A 194 23.42 -9.06 28.79
C GLU A 194 24.28 -8.55 29.96
N ASP A 195 25.52 -9.03 30.10
CA ASP A 195 26.47 -8.61 31.12
C ASP A 195 27.54 -7.61 30.63
N SER A 196 27.51 -7.22 29.35
CA SER A 196 28.55 -6.41 28.71
C SER A 196 28.08 -5.01 28.34
N ALA A 197 28.90 -3.99 28.63
CA ALA A 197 28.56 -2.60 28.34
C ALA A 197 29.12 -2.15 26.97
N PHE A 198 28.27 -1.60 26.12
CA PHE A 198 28.61 -1.12 24.78
C PHE A 198 28.30 0.36 24.62
N ARG A 199 29.16 1.08 23.88
CA ARG A 199 28.97 2.52 23.63
C ARG A 199 28.19 2.76 22.34
N VAL A 200 27.16 3.61 22.40
CA VAL A 200 26.40 4.04 21.22
C VAL A 200 27.22 5.03 20.38
N VAL A 201 27.52 4.68 19.13
CA VAL A 201 28.29 5.54 18.19
C VAL A 201 27.45 6.12 17.06
N GLY A 202 26.27 5.55 16.81
CA GLY A 202 25.36 6.02 15.78
C GLY A 202 23.91 5.65 16.08
N ILE A 203 23.00 6.47 15.56
CA ILE A 203 21.57 6.23 15.59
C ILE A 203 21.07 6.29 14.14
N LEU A 204 20.44 5.21 13.68
CA LEU A 204 19.83 5.14 12.35
C LEU A 204 18.49 5.86 12.36
N ASP A 205 18.11 6.43 11.22
CA ASP A 205 16.76 6.98 11.00
C ASP A 205 15.76 5.85 10.63
N ASP A 206 15.84 4.73 11.34
CA ASP A 206 14.94 3.59 11.15
C ASP A 206 13.86 3.57 12.24
N SER A 207 12.68 3.04 11.94
CA SER A 207 11.62 2.87 12.95
C SER A 207 11.83 1.61 13.80
N SER A 208 13.06 1.07 13.86
CA SER A 208 13.36 -0.23 14.46
C SER A 208 13.87 -0.09 15.89
N ASN A 209 13.72 -1.16 16.67
CA ASN A 209 14.35 -1.31 17.98
C ASN A 209 15.61 -2.18 17.91
N SER A 210 16.27 -2.23 16.75
CA SER A 210 17.40 -3.12 16.53
C SER A 210 18.73 -2.52 16.99
N ILE A 211 19.63 -3.38 17.40
CA ILE A 211 21.03 -3.07 17.70
C ILE A 211 21.90 -3.70 16.62
N TYR A 212 22.79 -2.91 16.05
CA TYR A 212 23.81 -3.35 15.12
C TYR A 212 25.17 -3.30 15.80
N MET A 213 25.89 -4.41 15.75
CA MET A 213 27.21 -4.51 16.36
C MET A 213 28.16 -5.35 15.52
N PRO A 214 29.47 -5.27 15.78
CA PRO A 214 30.45 -6.13 15.12
C PRO A 214 30.08 -7.61 15.23
N ILE A 215 30.12 -8.34 14.12
CA ILE A 215 29.76 -9.78 14.11
C ILE A 215 30.59 -10.60 15.11
N GLN A 216 31.88 -10.27 15.30
CA GLN A 216 32.73 -10.93 16.30
C GLN A 216 32.26 -10.71 17.75
N MET A 217 31.70 -9.54 18.06
CA MET A 217 31.13 -9.27 19.38
C MET A 217 29.76 -9.93 19.52
N ALA A 218 28.99 -9.99 18.43
CA ALA A 218 27.70 -10.65 18.44
C ALA A 218 27.82 -12.14 18.77
N TYR A 219 28.84 -12.87 18.28
CA TYR A 219 29.10 -14.26 18.69
C TYR A 219 29.44 -14.42 20.18
N GLN A 220 29.91 -13.37 20.86
CA GLN A 220 30.20 -13.42 22.30
C GLN A 220 28.98 -13.14 23.16
N VAL A 221 27.98 -12.45 22.60
CA VAL A 221 26.75 -12.06 23.29
C VAL A 221 25.62 -13.07 23.01
N LEU A 222 25.62 -13.69 21.82
CA LEU A 222 24.66 -14.71 21.43
C LEU A 222 25.22 -16.10 21.72
N ASP A 223 24.80 -16.68 22.84
CA ASP A 223 25.26 -18.01 23.30
C ASP A 223 24.86 -19.17 22.36
N ASP A 224 23.87 -18.95 21.49
CA ASP A 224 23.32 -19.93 20.55
C ASP A 224 23.99 -19.90 19.17
N LYS A 225 25.03 -19.08 18.96
CA LYS A 225 25.66 -18.90 17.64
C LYS A 225 27.13 -19.33 17.65
N GLU A 226 27.45 -20.29 16.78
CA GLU A 226 28.83 -20.72 16.55
C GLU A 226 29.58 -19.80 15.59
N ASN A 227 30.89 -19.68 15.77
CA ASN A 227 31.74 -18.91 14.86
C ASN A 227 31.68 -19.48 13.43
N ASP A 228 31.73 -18.60 12.43
CA ASP A 228 31.64 -18.93 11.01
C ASP A 228 30.25 -19.48 10.55
N VAL A 229 29.24 -19.47 11.43
CA VAL A 229 27.83 -19.76 11.12
C VAL A 229 27.03 -18.46 10.97
N TYR A 230 26.15 -18.40 9.97
CA TYR A 230 25.38 -17.22 9.60
C TYR A 230 23.88 -17.52 9.46
N ASP A 231 23.03 -16.61 9.94
CA ASP A 231 21.58 -16.71 9.73
C ASP A 231 21.18 -16.18 8.35
N THR A 232 21.90 -15.18 7.86
CA THR A 232 21.58 -14.50 6.61
C THR A 232 22.83 -13.94 5.95
N ILE A 233 22.91 -14.08 4.63
CA ILE A 233 23.96 -13.45 3.81
C ILE A 233 23.28 -12.45 2.88
N ILE A 234 23.64 -11.18 3.01
CA ILE A 234 23.17 -10.11 2.15
C ILE A 234 24.18 -9.93 1.02
N ILE A 235 23.70 -9.94 -0.21
CA ILE A 235 24.52 -9.91 -1.42
C ILE A 235 24.07 -8.72 -2.26
N LYS A 236 25.01 -7.84 -2.62
CA LYS A 236 24.77 -6.75 -3.57
C LYS A 236 25.26 -7.15 -4.95
N ILE A 237 24.42 -7.01 -5.97
CA ILE A 237 24.77 -7.33 -7.36
C ILE A 237 25.32 -6.09 -8.06
N LYS A 238 26.20 -6.27 -9.06
CA LYS A 238 26.75 -5.17 -9.86
C LYS A 238 25.73 -4.55 -10.83
N ASN A 239 24.89 -5.38 -11.44
CA ASN A 239 23.90 -4.98 -12.44
C ASN A 239 22.51 -5.51 -12.04
N GLU A 240 21.55 -4.62 -11.83
CA GLU A 240 20.17 -4.96 -11.46
C GLU A 240 19.40 -5.61 -12.62
N GLU A 241 19.77 -5.34 -13.87
CA GLU A 241 19.06 -5.88 -15.05
C GLU A 241 19.28 -7.39 -15.21
N GLU A 242 20.38 -7.92 -14.67
CA GLU A 242 20.74 -9.34 -14.72
C GLU A 242 20.34 -10.11 -13.45
N LEU A 243 19.49 -9.51 -12.60
CA LEU A 243 19.09 -10.05 -11.30
C LEU A 243 18.69 -11.53 -11.36
N ASP A 244 17.76 -11.89 -12.26
CA ASP A 244 17.26 -13.27 -12.36
C ASP A 244 18.35 -14.25 -12.81
N ALA A 245 19.20 -13.84 -13.75
CA ALA A 245 20.32 -14.66 -14.22
C ALA A 245 21.38 -14.85 -13.12
N VAL A 246 21.63 -13.82 -12.31
CA VAL A 246 22.56 -13.89 -11.17
C VAL A 246 21.98 -14.77 -10.06
N ILE A 247 20.68 -14.68 -9.76
CA ILE A 247 20.00 -15.58 -8.82
C ILE A 247 20.20 -17.03 -9.26
N GLU A 248 19.91 -17.36 -10.52
CA GLU A 248 20.08 -18.73 -11.05
C GLU A 248 21.54 -19.23 -10.92
N LYS A 249 22.52 -18.37 -11.21
CA LYS A 249 23.95 -18.69 -11.03
C LYS A 249 24.30 -18.95 -9.56
N ILE A 250 23.79 -18.13 -8.63
CA ILE A 250 24.00 -18.31 -7.19
C ILE A 250 23.37 -19.63 -6.73
N GLU A 251 22.12 -19.90 -7.11
CA GLU A 251 21.42 -21.13 -6.75
C GLU A 251 22.18 -22.35 -7.23
N LYS A 252 22.61 -22.37 -8.49
CA LYS A 252 23.37 -23.49 -9.05
C LYS A 252 24.69 -23.73 -8.32
N LYS A 253 25.42 -22.67 -7.96
CA LYS A 253 26.68 -22.81 -7.23
C LYS A 253 26.48 -23.26 -5.79
N LEU A 254 25.47 -22.74 -5.09
CA LEU A 254 25.14 -23.19 -3.73
C LEU A 254 24.65 -24.63 -3.72
N MET A 255 23.81 -25.03 -4.69
CA MET A 255 23.40 -26.44 -4.86
C MET A 255 24.59 -27.36 -5.06
N MET A 256 25.59 -26.96 -5.86
CA MET A 256 26.83 -27.73 -6.05
C MET A 256 27.68 -27.81 -4.78
N ALA A 257 27.82 -26.69 -4.05
CA ALA A 257 28.62 -26.65 -2.81
C ALA A 257 28.00 -27.50 -1.69
N ARG A 258 26.67 -27.42 -1.54
CA ARG A 258 25.89 -28.15 -0.52
C ARG A 258 25.47 -29.55 -0.94
N HIS A 259 25.72 -29.95 -2.18
CA HIS A 259 25.28 -31.23 -2.74
C HIS A 259 23.76 -31.47 -2.66
N VAL A 260 22.97 -30.40 -2.76
CA VAL A 260 21.49 -30.45 -2.70
C VAL A 260 20.87 -30.35 -4.09
N SER A 261 19.74 -31.04 -4.27
CA SER A 261 18.92 -30.97 -5.48
C SER A 261 17.85 -29.89 -5.36
N GLU A 262 17.18 -29.53 -6.46
CA GLU A 262 16.07 -28.56 -6.43
C GLU A 262 14.91 -29.00 -5.51
N LYS A 263 14.77 -30.31 -5.25
CA LYS A 263 13.73 -30.88 -4.38
C LYS A 263 14.11 -30.87 -2.89
N ASP A 264 15.40 -30.91 -2.60
CA ASP A 264 15.99 -30.95 -1.27
C ASP A 264 16.66 -29.62 -0.91
N LYS A 265 16.31 -28.57 -1.66
CA LYS A 265 16.85 -27.22 -1.48
C LYS A 265 16.53 -26.74 -0.08
N ASP A 266 17.59 -26.41 0.63
CA ASP A 266 17.62 -26.09 2.05
C ASP A 266 17.92 -24.59 2.28
N PHE A 267 18.04 -23.79 1.22
CA PHE A 267 18.25 -22.35 1.28
C PHE A 267 17.22 -21.60 0.43
N SER A 268 17.02 -20.32 0.74
CA SER A 268 16.16 -19.45 -0.05
C SER A 268 16.85 -18.13 -0.39
N ILE A 269 16.68 -17.68 -1.62
CA ILE A 269 17.15 -16.38 -2.09
C ILE A 269 15.92 -15.51 -2.33
N SER A 270 15.88 -14.36 -1.66
CA SER A 270 14.87 -13.35 -1.86
C SER A 270 15.51 -12.07 -2.39
N SER A 271 14.92 -11.45 -3.40
CA SER A 271 15.36 -10.13 -3.87
C SER A 271 14.45 -9.04 -3.32
N SER A 272 15.03 -7.89 -2.99
CA SER A 272 14.25 -6.71 -2.61
C SER A 272 13.28 -6.34 -3.74
N LYS A 273 13.73 -6.41 -5.01
CA LYS A 273 12.91 -6.11 -6.19
C LYS A 273 11.67 -6.98 -6.32
N LYS A 274 11.79 -8.31 -6.20
CA LYS A 274 10.66 -9.23 -6.30
C LYS A 274 9.67 -9.03 -5.16
N MET A 275 10.16 -8.72 -3.96
CA MET A 275 9.32 -8.36 -2.82
C MET A 275 8.55 -7.05 -3.08
N MET A 276 9.19 -6.05 -3.69
CA MET A 276 8.57 -4.79 -4.09
C MET A 276 7.48 -5.00 -5.15
N GLU A 277 7.77 -5.79 -6.18
CA GLU A 277 6.83 -6.15 -7.25
C GLU A 277 5.61 -6.88 -6.68
N THR A 278 5.83 -7.91 -5.85
CA THR A 278 4.75 -8.68 -5.20
C THR A 278 3.84 -7.78 -4.35
N ARG A 279 4.42 -6.87 -3.56
CA ARG A 279 3.65 -5.91 -2.75
C ARG A 279 2.89 -4.91 -3.60
N THR A 280 3.50 -4.42 -4.69
CA THR A 280 2.88 -3.51 -5.64
C THR A 280 1.69 -4.17 -6.35
N GLU A 281 1.86 -5.42 -6.77
CA GLU A 281 0.79 -6.21 -7.38
C GLU A 281 -0.37 -6.43 -6.40
N MET A 282 -0.07 -6.75 -5.14
CA MET A 282 -1.09 -6.91 -4.12
C MET A 282 -1.88 -5.61 -3.88
N MET A 283 -1.21 -4.47 -3.77
CA MET A 283 -1.89 -3.16 -3.65
C MET A 283 -2.70 -2.81 -4.90
N SER A 284 -2.19 -3.12 -6.09
CA SER A 284 -2.93 -2.97 -7.34
C SER A 284 -4.22 -3.80 -7.33
N SER A 285 -4.15 -5.05 -6.87
CA SER A 285 -5.33 -5.92 -6.76
C SER A 285 -6.38 -5.38 -5.78
N MET A 286 -5.96 -4.83 -4.64
CA MET A 286 -6.84 -4.17 -3.67
C MET A 286 -7.50 -2.93 -4.29
N ASN A 287 -6.74 -2.12 -5.04
CA ASN A 287 -7.27 -0.93 -5.70
C ASN A 287 -8.32 -1.30 -6.76
N VAL A 288 -8.06 -2.32 -7.59
CA VAL A 288 -9.05 -2.83 -8.56
C VAL A 288 -10.33 -3.28 -7.87
N PHE A 289 -10.22 -4.01 -6.76
CA PHE A 289 -11.37 -4.44 -5.97
C PHE A 289 -12.19 -3.27 -5.42
N LEU A 290 -11.52 -2.26 -4.86
CA LEU A 290 -12.18 -1.06 -4.33
C LEU A 290 -12.84 -0.24 -5.45
N ILE A 291 -12.19 -0.09 -6.60
CA ILE A 291 -12.78 0.54 -7.80
C ILE A 291 -14.04 -0.21 -8.24
N ALA A 292 -14.06 -1.54 -8.18
CA ALA A 292 -15.24 -2.33 -8.52
C ALA A 292 -16.42 -2.02 -7.56
N ILE A 293 -16.17 -1.91 -6.25
CA ILE A 293 -17.20 -1.51 -5.27
C ILE A 293 -17.71 -0.09 -5.55
N ALA A 294 -16.79 0.83 -5.87
CA ALA A 294 -17.14 2.21 -6.19
C ALA A 294 -17.95 2.30 -7.50
N ALA A 295 -17.63 1.45 -8.49
CA ALA A 295 -18.39 1.34 -9.74
C ALA A 295 -19.82 0.85 -9.50
N VAL A 296 -20.04 -0.14 -8.63
CA VAL A 296 -21.39 -0.57 -8.22
C VAL A 296 -22.17 0.58 -7.58
N SER A 297 -21.52 1.36 -6.71
CA SER A 297 -22.13 2.54 -6.07
C SER A 297 -22.54 3.61 -7.10
N LEU A 298 -21.70 3.84 -8.11
CA LEU A 298 -22.03 4.73 -9.22
C LEU A 298 -23.19 4.22 -10.07
N ILE A 299 -23.31 2.89 -10.28
CA ILE A 299 -24.45 2.30 -10.98
C ILE A 299 -25.75 2.55 -10.21
N VAL A 300 -25.75 2.40 -8.89
CA VAL A 300 -26.92 2.71 -8.06
C VAL A 300 -27.31 4.19 -8.19
N GLY A 301 -26.32 5.09 -8.17
CA GLY A 301 -26.54 6.51 -8.46
C GLY A 301 -27.12 6.75 -9.86
N ALA A 302 -26.60 6.07 -10.88
CA ALA A 302 -27.07 6.13 -12.27
C ALA A 302 -28.53 5.70 -12.41
N ILE A 303 -28.93 4.60 -11.75
CA ILE A 303 -30.32 4.13 -11.72
C ILE A 303 -31.22 5.19 -11.06
N GLY A 304 -30.74 5.81 -9.97
CA GLY A 304 -31.43 6.92 -9.32
C GLY A 304 -31.70 8.10 -10.26
N ILE A 305 -30.68 8.53 -11.02
CA ILE A 305 -30.80 9.59 -12.03
C ILE A 305 -31.83 9.20 -13.09
N ALA A 306 -31.72 7.98 -13.64
CA ALA A 306 -32.61 7.50 -14.68
C ALA A 306 -34.07 7.48 -14.20
N ASN A 307 -34.32 6.97 -12.98
CA ASN A 307 -35.67 6.91 -12.41
C ASN A 307 -36.26 8.31 -12.21
N THR A 308 -35.49 9.21 -11.59
CA THR A 308 -35.90 10.60 -11.38
C THR A 308 -36.20 11.31 -12.70
N MET A 309 -35.40 11.02 -13.72
CA MET A 309 -35.58 11.59 -15.04
C MET A 309 -36.81 11.02 -15.75
N PHE A 310 -37.08 9.71 -15.67
CA PHE A 310 -38.31 9.12 -16.20
C PHE A 310 -39.54 9.77 -15.58
N THR A 311 -39.56 9.93 -14.26
CA THR A 311 -40.68 10.59 -13.58
C THR A 311 -40.78 12.06 -13.99
N SER A 312 -39.66 12.78 -14.11
CA SER A 312 -39.65 14.17 -14.57
C SER A 312 -40.21 14.32 -15.99
N VAL A 313 -39.92 13.35 -16.88
CA VAL A 313 -40.49 13.34 -18.24
C VAL A 313 -41.99 13.14 -18.20
N LEU A 314 -42.49 12.23 -17.35
CA LEU A 314 -43.91 11.98 -17.19
C LEU A 314 -44.66 13.21 -16.63
N GLU A 315 -44.13 13.82 -15.57
CA GLU A 315 -44.68 15.03 -14.96
C GLU A 315 -44.71 16.23 -15.93
N LYS A 316 -43.75 16.29 -16.88
CA LYS A 316 -43.64 17.37 -17.86
C LYS A 316 -44.14 16.99 -19.26
N THR A 317 -44.89 15.89 -19.40
CA THR A 317 -45.37 15.41 -20.70
C THR A 317 -46.13 16.49 -21.48
N LYS A 318 -47.06 17.20 -20.82
CA LYS A 318 -47.86 18.26 -21.43
C LYS A 318 -47.02 19.45 -21.91
N GLU A 319 -46.04 19.89 -21.11
CA GLU A 319 -45.10 20.96 -21.50
C GLU A 319 -44.26 20.56 -22.72
N ILE A 320 -43.79 19.30 -22.78
CA ILE A 320 -43.07 18.76 -23.95
C ILE A 320 -43.97 18.76 -25.20
N GLY A 321 -45.24 18.38 -25.04
CA GLY A 321 -46.24 18.42 -26.11
C GLY A 321 -46.43 19.83 -26.68
N VAL A 322 -46.60 20.83 -25.81
CA VAL A 322 -46.72 22.24 -26.19
C VAL A 322 -45.47 22.74 -26.91
N MET A 323 -44.27 22.47 -26.37
CA MET A 323 -43.02 22.88 -27.01
C MET A 323 -42.88 22.30 -28.42
N LYS A 324 -43.24 21.03 -28.61
CA LYS A 324 -43.21 20.39 -29.92
C LYS A 324 -44.28 20.90 -30.87
N ALA A 325 -45.48 21.21 -30.37
CA ALA A 325 -46.54 21.81 -31.18
C ALA A 325 -46.16 23.20 -31.72
N ILE A 326 -45.37 23.96 -30.94
CA ILE A 326 -44.84 25.28 -31.32
C ILE A 326 -43.57 25.16 -32.22
N GLY A 327 -43.09 23.94 -32.47
CA GLY A 327 -42.03 23.67 -33.45
C GLY A 327 -40.66 23.25 -32.90
N ALA A 328 -40.55 22.90 -31.61
CA ALA A 328 -39.31 22.35 -31.07
C ALA A 328 -38.96 20.99 -31.72
N LYS A 329 -37.70 20.83 -32.19
CA LYS A 329 -37.25 19.57 -32.80
C LYS A 329 -36.96 18.52 -31.73
N ASN A 330 -37.02 17.23 -32.08
CA ASN A 330 -36.65 16.13 -31.16
C ASN A 330 -35.25 16.32 -30.55
N ARG A 331 -34.29 16.84 -31.33
CA ARG A 331 -32.92 17.13 -30.86
C ARG A 331 -32.87 18.26 -29.83
N ASP A 332 -33.78 19.23 -29.87
CA ASP A 332 -33.85 20.29 -28.86
C ASP A 332 -34.35 19.74 -27.52
N ILE A 333 -35.43 18.93 -27.54
CA ILE A 333 -35.96 18.26 -26.34
C ILE A 333 -34.91 17.33 -25.74
N MET A 334 -34.27 16.50 -26.56
CA MET A 334 -33.18 15.62 -26.15
C MET A 334 -32.07 16.39 -25.42
N LYS A 335 -31.61 17.52 -25.98
CA LYS A 335 -30.54 18.34 -25.39
C LYS A 335 -30.94 18.94 -24.05
N ILE A 336 -32.20 19.38 -23.88
CA ILE A 336 -32.68 19.93 -22.60
C ILE A 336 -32.58 18.85 -21.51
N PHE A 337 -33.09 17.67 -21.79
CA PHE A 337 -33.09 16.56 -20.83
C PHE A 337 -31.68 16.03 -20.58
N LEU A 338 -30.86 15.78 -21.61
CA LEU A 338 -29.46 15.38 -21.41
C LEU A 338 -28.66 16.39 -20.59
N MET A 339 -28.86 17.70 -20.84
CA MET A 339 -28.20 18.75 -20.05
C MET A 339 -28.67 18.71 -18.58
N ASN A 340 -29.94 18.39 -18.33
CA ASN A 340 -30.46 18.22 -16.98
C ASN A 340 -29.74 17.07 -16.23
N ALA A 341 -29.61 15.91 -16.88
CA ALA A 341 -28.87 14.79 -16.29
C ALA A 341 -27.38 15.10 -16.09
N ALA A 342 -26.77 15.81 -17.04
CA ALA A 342 -25.38 16.27 -16.93
C ALA A 342 -25.18 17.22 -15.74
N ILE A 343 -26.12 18.14 -15.49
CA ILE A 343 -26.09 19.06 -14.34
C ILE A 343 -26.21 18.28 -13.02
N ILE A 344 -27.13 17.31 -12.95
CA ILE A 344 -27.28 16.45 -11.77
C ILE A 344 -25.98 15.67 -11.50
N GLY A 345 -25.39 15.09 -12.56
CA GLY A 345 -24.07 14.46 -12.52
C GLY A 345 -23.01 15.42 -11.99
N LEU A 346 -22.80 16.57 -12.63
CA LEU A 346 -21.79 17.56 -12.22
C LEU A 346 -21.96 18.05 -10.79
N ILE A 347 -23.17 18.37 -10.35
CA ILE A 347 -23.42 18.82 -8.97
C ILE A 347 -23.08 17.70 -7.99
N GLY A 348 -23.53 16.47 -8.27
CA GLY A 348 -23.20 15.31 -7.45
C GLY A 348 -21.70 15.00 -7.44
N GLY A 349 -21.02 15.17 -8.58
CA GLY A 349 -19.57 14.99 -8.71
C GLY A 349 -18.78 16.02 -7.93
N ILE A 350 -19.11 17.31 -8.05
CA ILE A 350 -18.45 18.39 -7.30
C ILE A 350 -18.65 18.19 -5.80
N LEU A 351 -19.89 17.96 -5.36
CA LEU A 351 -20.18 17.71 -3.94
C LEU A 351 -19.52 16.43 -3.43
N GLY A 352 -19.47 15.37 -4.26
CA GLY A 352 -18.78 14.12 -3.96
C GLY A 352 -17.28 14.30 -3.82
N ILE A 353 -16.65 15.11 -4.67
CA ILE A 353 -15.22 15.44 -4.58
C ILE A 353 -14.95 16.21 -3.29
N ILE A 354 -15.75 17.23 -2.98
CA ILE A 354 -15.61 18.00 -1.73
C ILE A 354 -15.74 17.07 -0.52
N ALA A 355 -16.77 16.22 -0.50
CA ALA A 355 -16.97 15.25 0.57
C ALA A 355 -15.82 14.24 0.65
N GLY A 356 -15.31 13.76 -0.49
CA GLY A 356 -14.19 12.83 -0.57
C GLY A 356 -12.89 13.43 -0.04
N ILE A 357 -12.59 14.69 -0.36
CA ILE A 357 -11.42 15.41 0.16
C ILE A 357 -11.54 15.65 1.67
N ILE A 358 -12.73 16.03 2.14
CA ILE A 358 -12.97 16.21 3.59
C ILE A 358 -12.80 14.88 4.31
N LEU A 359 -13.36 13.80 3.76
CA LEU A 359 -13.25 12.47 4.36
C LEU A 359 -11.80 11.99 4.37
N SER A 360 -11.06 12.19 3.27
CA SER A 360 -9.66 11.80 3.16
C SER A 360 -8.77 12.59 4.12
N GLY A 361 -9.01 13.90 4.29
CA GLY A 361 -8.27 14.73 5.23
C GLY A 361 -8.64 14.52 6.70
N ALA A 362 -9.88 14.16 7.00
CA ALA A 362 -10.36 13.95 8.38
C ALA A 362 -9.99 12.57 8.94
N LEU A 363 -9.97 11.53 8.10
CA LEU A 363 -9.67 10.15 8.51
C LEU A 363 -8.36 10.00 9.32
N PRO A 364 -7.22 10.59 8.91
CA PRO A 364 -5.96 10.51 9.67
C PRO A 364 -6.05 11.13 11.08
N THR A 365 -6.83 12.20 11.23
CA THR A 365 -7.00 12.90 12.52
C THR A 365 -7.96 12.18 13.45
N LEU A 366 -9.02 11.55 12.91
CA LEU A 366 -10.03 10.83 13.69
C LEU A 366 -9.54 9.46 14.18
N MET A 367 -8.66 8.80 13.42
CA MET A 367 -8.08 7.50 13.79
C MET A 367 -6.82 7.62 14.65
N GLY A 368 -6.59 8.79 15.27
CA GLY A 368 -5.61 8.97 16.34
C GLY A 368 -4.16 9.15 15.89
N GLY A 369 -3.86 9.39 14.60
CA GLY A 369 -2.48 9.63 14.13
C GLY A 369 -1.48 8.47 14.33
N GLU A 370 -1.84 7.41 15.06
CA GLU A 370 -0.98 6.29 15.45
C GLU A 370 -1.08 5.09 14.51
N VAL A 371 -2.09 5.02 13.64
CA VAL A 371 -2.11 4.02 12.57
C VAL A 371 -1.09 4.46 11.51
N GLY A 372 0.16 4.07 11.70
CA GLY A 372 1.34 4.49 10.91
C GLY A 372 1.28 4.24 9.39
N MET A 373 0.21 3.63 8.88
CA MET A 373 -0.09 3.45 7.46
C MET A 373 -0.92 4.60 6.86
N PHE A 374 -1.52 5.46 7.69
CA PHE A 374 -2.38 6.59 7.27
C PHE A 374 -1.76 7.97 7.54
N ARG A 375 -0.50 8.02 8.03
CA ARG A 375 0.20 9.29 8.29
C ARG A 375 0.76 9.94 7.02
N SER A 376 1.03 9.15 5.97
CA SER A 376 1.38 9.73 4.67
C SER A 376 0.14 10.40 4.10
N GLY A 377 0.22 11.71 3.91
CA GLY A 377 -0.93 12.54 3.58
C GLY A 377 -1.73 11.99 2.41
N THR A 378 -3.06 12.13 2.47
CA THR A 378 -3.91 11.79 1.33
C THR A 378 -3.55 12.68 0.16
N VAL A 379 -2.88 12.12 -0.85
CA VAL A 379 -2.46 12.88 -2.03
C VAL A 379 -3.65 12.95 -2.99
N VAL A 380 -4.43 14.02 -2.84
CA VAL A 380 -5.49 14.32 -3.82
C VAL A 380 -4.83 14.91 -5.06
N SER A 381 -4.54 14.05 -6.05
CA SER A 381 -3.98 14.51 -7.32
C SER A 381 -5.03 15.25 -8.16
N LEU A 382 -4.60 16.25 -8.92
CA LEU A 382 -5.46 16.96 -9.88
C LEU A 382 -6.07 15.98 -10.91
N ASN A 383 -5.31 14.94 -11.28
CA ASN A 383 -5.77 13.90 -12.20
C ASN A 383 -6.93 13.10 -11.62
N SER A 384 -6.90 12.78 -10.33
CA SER A 384 -8.00 12.08 -9.64
C SER A 384 -9.29 12.91 -9.65
N VAL A 385 -9.17 14.23 -9.45
CA VAL A 385 -10.31 15.17 -9.48
C VAL A 385 -10.90 15.28 -10.89
N LEU A 386 -10.06 15.44 -11.91
CA LEU A 386 -10.51 15.51 -13.31
C LEU A 386 -11.17 14.19 -13.76
N LEU A 387 -10.58 13.05 -13.38
CA LEU A 387 -11.13 11.74 -13.67
C LEU A 387 -12.50 11.56 -12.98
N ALA A 388 -12.63 11.91 -11.70
CA ALA A 388 -13.88 11.80 -10.96
C ALA A 388 -14.98 12.71 -11.54
N LEU A 389 -14.65 13.95 -11.93
CA LEU A 389 -15.59 14.84 -12.63
C LEU A 389 -16.01 14.25 -13.97
N GLY A 390 -15.07 13.73 -14.75
CA GLY A 390 -15.34 13.10 -16.04
C GLY A 390 -16.25 11.88 -15.92
N VAL A 391 -15.97 11.01 -14.95
CA VAL A 391 -16.79 9.83 -14.64
C VAL A 391 -18.19 10.25 -14.19
N SER A 392 -18.30 11.22 -13.28
CA SER A 392 -19.61 11.69 -12.79
C SER A 392 -20.47 12.30 -13.91
N LEU A 393 -19.87 13.12 -14.76
CA LEU A 393 -20.53 13.67 -15.95
C LEU A 393 -20.96 12.56 -16.91
N GLY A 394 -20.08 11.60 -17.18
CA GLY A 394 -20.35 10.45 -18.05
C GLY A 394 -21.49 9.59 -17.54
N VAL A 395 -21.49 9.25 -16.25
CA VAL A 395 -22.57 8.49 -15.59
C VAL A 395 -23.90 9.23 -15.70
N GLY A 396 -23.92 10.55 -15.45
CA GLY A 396 -25.12 11.37 -15.60
C GLY A 396 -25.66 11.35 -17.04
N LEU A 397 -24.79 11.53 -18.04
CA LEU A 397 -25.17 11.50 -19.45
C LEU A 397 -25.72 10.12 -19.88
N ILE A 398 -25.06 9.03 -19.48
CA ILE A 398 -25.46 7.66 -19.82
C ILE A 398 -26.82 7.34 -19.17
N ALA A 399 -26.96 7.61 -17.87
CA ALA A 399 -28.21 7.40 -17.15
C ALA A 399 -29.37 8.21 -17.75
N GLY A 400 -29.07 9.44 -18.18
CA GLY A 400 -30.07 10.34 -18.75
C GLY A 400 -30.40 10.11 -20.22
N ALA A 401 -29.63 9.28 -20.94
CA ALA A 401 -29.80 9.10 -22.38
C ALA A 401 -31.13 8.45 -22.74
N VAL A 402 -31.51 7.37 -22.06
CA VAL A 402 -32.76 6.63 -22.36
C VAL A 402 -34.02 7.46 -22.06
N PRO A 403 -34.17 8.10 -20.87
CA PRO A 403 -35.34 8.94 -20.62
C PRO A 403 -35.38 10.17 -21.53
N ALA A 404 -34.25 10.82 -21.80
CA ALA A 404 -34.19 11.95 -22.73
C ALA A 404 -34.61 11.55 -24.15
N TYR A 405 -34.22 10.35 -24.59
CA TYR A 405 -34.66 9.79 -25.87
C TYR A 405 -36.17 9.56 -25.91
N LYS A 406 -36.75 8.94 -24.88
CA LYS A 406 -38.20 8.77 -24.79
C LYS A 406 -38.94 10.12 -24.81
N ALA A 407 -38.48 11.10 -24.03
CA ALA A 407 -39.03 12.46 -24.02
C ALA A 407 -39.01 13.10 -25.41
N SER A 408 -37.88 12.95 -26.12
CA SER A 408 -37.72 13.49 -27.47
C SER A 408 -38.62 12.83 -28.52
N LYS A 409 -39.18 11.65 -28.25
CA LYS A 409 -40.06 10.90 -29.18
C LYS A 409 -41.56 11.02 -28.87
N LEU A 410 -41.95 11.70 -27.79
CA LEU A 410 -43.36 11.97 -27.48
C LEU A 410 -44.05 12.68 -28.64
N LYS A 411 -45.23 12.20 -29.06
CA LYS A 411 -46.04 12.85 -30.09
C LYS A 411 -46.83 14.00 -29.45
N PRO A 412 -46.94 15.18 -30.09
CA PRO A 412 -47.66 16.32 -29.52
C PRO A 412 -49.12 16.02 -29.19
N VAL A 413 -49.79 15.25 -30.05
CA VAL A 413 -51.19 14.87 -29.89
C VAL A 413 -51.39 14.01 -28.64
N ASP A 414 -50.55 12.99 -28.44
CA ASP A 414 -50.62 12.10 -27.27
C ASP A 414 -50.27 12.86 -25.98
N ALA A 415 -49.31 13.78 -26.06
CA ALA A 415 -48.85 14.55 -24.91
C ALA A 415 -49.87 15.60 -24.41
N LEU A 416 -50.70 16.14 -25.30
CA LEU A 416 -51.74 17.13 -24.96
C LEU A 416 -53.05 16.49 -24.48
N ARG A 417 -53.26 15.21 -24.81
CA ARG A 417 -54.43 14.42 -24.40
C ARG A 417 -54.22 13.70 -23.06
N TYR A 418 -53.02 13.77 -22.51
CA TYR A 418 -52.67 13.23 -21.21
C TYR A 418 -53.27 14.13 -20.11
N GLU A 419 -54.13 13.57 -19.25
CA GLU A 419 -54.67 14.25 -18.06
C GLU A 419 -53.66 14.28 -16.91
#